data_AF-A0A653VH80-F1
#
_entry.id   AF-A0A653VH80-F1
#
_cell.length_a   1.000
_cell.length_b   1.000
_cell.length_c   1.000
_cell.angle_alpha   90.00
_cell.angle_beta   90.00
_cell.angle_gamma   90.00
#
_symmetry.space_group_name_H-M   'P 1'
#
loop_
_entity.id
_entity.type
_entity.pdbx_description
1 polymer ?
#
loop_
_entity_poly.entity_id
_entity_poly.type
_entity_poly.pdbx_seq_one_letter_code
_entity_poly.pdbx_strand_id
1 'polypeptide(L)'
;MAKTAHSPRESARVVPLRKGTTIEMTRLACPDQQQALLIAESFGLPVLDGDGIRDMHERLIVETAASLQDGLGERAMQIHLQRIVGAYVGSAHGAGQFYSRAVTEARDATAKSACDARDEDVDGPVGFDGPAQRKREFAADMGLQAHALLMAAEGAVTAYEQVIGERWKPFERAVETTGPSVDRKAAAAQMAAFG
;
A
#
# COMPACT_ATOMS: atom_id res chain seq x y z
N MET A 1 -54.95 -24.01 2.40
CA MET A 1 -54.27 -22.72 2.59
C MET A 1 -52.92 -22.97 3.24
N ALA A 2 -51.82 -22.88 2.50
CA ALA A 2 -50.48 -23.11 3.03
C ALA A 2 -49.83 -21.77 3.41
N LYS A 3 -49.31 -21.69 4.63
CA LYS A 3 -48.77 -20.49 5.28
C LYS A 3 -47.29 -20.35 4.93
N THR A 4 -46.89 -19.27 4.27
CA THR A 4 -45.48 -19.02 3.88
C THR A 4 -44.64 -18.65 5.11
N ALA A 5 -43.66 -19.49 5.44
CA ALA A 5 -42.71 -19.23 6.52
C ALA A 5 -41.74 -18.12 6.12
N HIS A 6 -41.62 -17.08 6.95
CA HIS A 6 -40.64 -16.01 6.77
C HIS A 6 -39.24 -16.51 7.13
N SER A 7 -38.29 -16.36 6.21
CA SER A 7 -36.88 -16.70 6.44
C SER A 7 -36.25 -15.70 7.43
N PRO A 8 -35.41 -16.16 8.37
CA PRO A 8 -34.75 -15.28 9.34
C PRO A 8 -33.75 -14.35 8.64
N ARG A 9 -33.78 -13.06 8.98
CA ARG A 9 -32.81 -12.06 8.48
C ARG A 9 -31.44 -12.38 9.06
N GLU A 10 -30.49 -12.68 8.17
CA GLU A 10 -29.08 -12.90 8.49
C GLU A 10 -28.51 -11.63 9.14
N SER A 11 -27.95 -11.76 10.35
CA SER A 11 -27.29 -10.65 11.02
C SER A 11 -26.02 -10.29 10.27
N ALA A 12 -25.91 -9.02 9.86
CA ALA A 12 -24.74 -8.52 9.15
C ALA A 12 -23.48 -8.76 10.00
N ARG A 13 -22.49 -9.46 9.42
CA ARG A 13 -21.17 -9.67 10.03
C ARG A 13 -20.57 -8.31 10.40
N VAL A 14 -20.37 -8.08 11.69
CA VAL A 14 -19.61 -6.93 12.20
C VAL A 14 -18.15 -7.18 11.84
N VAL A 15 -17.70 -6.63 10.71
CA VAL A 15 -16.29 -6.59 10.35
C VAL A 15 -15.61 -5.58 11.27
N PRO A 16 -14.62 -5.98 12.08
CA PRO A 16 -13.89 -5.04 12.92
C PRO A 16 -13.32 -3.91 12.07
N LEU A 17 -13.52 -2.66 12.49
CA LEU A 17 -12.92 -1.49 11.86
C LEU A 17 -11.39 -1.64 11.99
N ARG A 18 -10.72 -2.16 10.96
CA ARG A 18 -9.26 -2.11 10.91
C ARG A 18 -8.90 -0.63 10.80
N LYS A 19 -8.13 -0.13 11.78
CA LYS A 19 -7.47 1.18 11.64
C LYS A 19 -6.75 1.18 10.29
N GLY A 20 -6.99 2.19 9.47
CA GLY A 20 -6.39 2.26 8.15
C GLY A 20 -4.86 2.36 8.21
N THR A 21 -4.19 1.75 7.25
CA THR A 21 -2.72 1.76 7.14
C THR A 21 -2.21 3.19 6.92
N THR A 22 -1.34 3.68 7.80
CA THR A 22 -0.73 5.02 7.68
C THR A 22 0.62 4.96 6.96
N ILE A 23 1.07 6.12 6.46
CA ILE A 23 2.43 6.24 5.91
C ILE A 23 3.50 5.96 6.98
N GLU A 24 3.27 6.31 8.24
CA GLU A 24 4.24 6.04 9.31
C GLU A 24 4.37 4.54 9.62
N MET A 25 3.26 3.79 9.56
CA MET A 25 3.32 2.32 9.63
C MET A 25 4.10 1.71 8.44
N THR A 26 4.10 2.38 7.30
CA THR A 26 4.83 1.95 6.11
C THR A 26 6.33 2.20 6.29
N ARG A 27 6.72 3.40 6.74
CA ARG A 27 8.12 3.75 7.05
C ARG A 27 8.75 2.83 8.09
N LEU A 28 7.99 2.39 9.08
CA LEU A 28 8.48 1.43 10.08
C LEU A 28 8.66 0.01 9.53
N ALA A 29 7.91 -0.37 8.48
CA ALA A 29 7.91 -1.73 7.94
C ALA A 29 8.91 -1.91 6.79
N CYS A 30 9.21 -0.84 6.05
CA CYS A 30 10.13 -0.86 4.92
C CYS A 30 11.54 -0.41 5.33
N PRO A 31 12.59 -0.86 4.63
CA PRO A 31 13.93 -0.28 4.78
C PRO A 31 13.94 1.23 4.48
N ASP A 32 14.68 2.00 5.28
CA ASP A 32 15.01 3.38 4.93
C ASP A 32 16.10 3.42 3.84
N GLN A 33 16.45 4.63 3.38
CA GLN A 33 17.44 4.82 2.31
C GLN A 33 18.81 4.25 2.66
N GLN A 34 19.25 4.42 3.91
CA GLN A 34 20.55 3.92 4.35
C GLN A 34 20.55 2.38 4.38
N GLN A 35 19.47 1.77 4.90
CA GLN A 35 19.33 0.33 4.93
C GLN A 35 19.21 -0.25 3.51
N ALA A 36 18.49 0.40 2.59
CA ALA A 36 18.39 -0.02 1.20
C ALA A 36 19.75 0.02 0.49
N LEU A 37 20.55 1.07 0.72
CA LEU A 37 21.93 1.16 0.21
C LEU A 37 22.80 0.02 0.73
N LEU A 38 22.77 -0.24 2.04
CA LEU A 38 23.54 -1.34 2.64
C LEU A 38 23.13 -2.70 2.10
N ILE A 39 21.83 -2.93 1.87
CA ILE A 39 21.33 -4.16 1.24
C ILE A 39 21.88 -4.27 -0.19
N ALA A 40 21.80 -3.19 -0.97
CA ALA A 40 22.27 -3.19 -2.35
C ALA A 40 23.76 -3.53 -2.44
N GLU A 41 24.58 -2.88 -1.62
CA GLU A 41 26.03 -3.13 -1.56
C GLU A 41 26.37 -4.55 -1.09
N SER A 42 25.72 -5.02 -0.02
CA SER A 42 26.04 -6.32 0.60
C SER A 42 25.67 -7.51 -0.29
N PHE A 43 24.65 -7.36 -1.14
CA PHE A 43 24.15 -8.44 -2.00
C PHE A 43 24.45 -8.20 -3.49
N GLY A 44 25.19 -7.15 -3.85
CA GLY A 44 25.50 -6.82 -5.24
C GLY A 44 24.27 -6.47 -6.08
N LEU A 45 23.24 -5.91 -5.45
CA LEU A 45 22.00 -5.52 -6.11
C LEU A 45 22.06 -4.06 -6.59
N PRO A 46 21.18 -3.64 -7.53
CA PRO A 46 21.14 -2.26 -8.01
C PRO A 46 20.85 -1.25 -6.89
N VAL A 47 21.60 -0.15 -6.87
CA VAL A 47 21.28 1.02 -6.04
C VAL A 47 20.09 1.75 -6.65
N LEU A 48 19.05 1.98 -5.84
CA LEU A 48 17.83 2.66 -6.27
C LEU A 48 17.99 4.18 -6.18
N ASP A 49 17.52 4.89 -7.21
CA ASP A 49 17.26 6.34 -7.15
C ASP A 49 15.92 6.59 -6.43
N GLY A 50 15.96 6.53 -5.09
CA GLY A 50 14.76 6.68 -4.27
C GLY A 50 14.09 8.05 -4.41
N ASP A 51 14.90 9.11 -4.51
CA ASP A 51 14.39 10.48 -4.68
C ASP A 51 13.73 10.64 -6.06
N GLY A 52 14.35 10.12 -7.13
CA GLY A 52 13.73 10.12 -8.46
C GLY A 52 12.41 9.35 -8.53
N ILE A 53 12.29 8.22 -7.82
CA ILE A 53 11.02 7.48 -7.71
C ILE A 53 9.96 8.32 -7.00
N ARG A 54 10.31 8.94 -5.86
CA ARG A 54 9.41 9.80 -5.08
C ARG A 54 8.91 10.97 -5.93
N ASP A 55 9.81 11.71 -6.55
CA ASP A 55 9.52 12.89 -7.36
C ASP A 55 8.67 12.57 -8.60
N MET A 56 8.89 11.39 -9.21
CA MET A 56 8.09 10.95 -10.36
C MET A 56 6.65 10.66 -9.95
N HIS A 57 6.45 9.98 -8.82
CA HIS A 57 5.11 9.63 -8.33
C HIS A 57 4.34 10.84 -7.83
N GLU A 58 5.03 11.79 -7.22
CA GLU A 58 4.45 13.08 -6.86
C GLU A 58 3.93 13.81 -8.10
N ARG A 59 4.79 14.02 -9.11
CA ARG A 59 4.41 14.70 -10.36
C ARG A 59 3.28 14.00 -11.09
N LEU A 60 3.33 12.68 -11.21
CA LEU A 60 2.29 11.88 -11.86
C LEU A 60 0.90 12.16 -11.26
N ILE A 61 0.79 12.19 -9.93
CA ILE A 61 -0.49 12.41 -9.26
C ILE A 61 -0.93 13.87 -9.40
N VAL A 62 -0.01 14.83 -9.27
CA VAL A 62 -0.34 16.26 -9.42
C VAL A 62 -0.85 16.56 -10.84
N GLU A 63 -0.14 16.09 -11.87
CA GLU A 63 -0.49 16.33 -13.27
C GLU A 63 -1.82 15.67 -13.65
N THR A 64 -2.04 14.43 -13.21
CA THR A 64 -3.31 13.73 -13.47
C THR A 64 -4.47 14.36 -12.72
N ALA A 65 -4.26 14.84 -11.48
CA ALA A 65 -5.28 15.58 -10.74
C ALA A 65 -5.63 16.91 -11.41
N ALA A 66 -4.64 17.65 -11.93
CA ALA A 66 -4.88 18.90 -12.66
C ALA A 66 -5.81 18.67 -13.88
N SER A 67 -5.61 17.57 -14.61
CA SER A 67 -6.47 17.22 -15.76
C SER A 67 -7.93 16.91 -15.39
N LEU A 68 -8.20 16.63 -14.10
CA LEU A 68 -9.53 16.29 -13.59
C LEU A 68 -10.24 17.50 -12.94
N GLN A 69 -9.57 18.65 -12.77
CA GLN A 69 -10.10 19.79 -12.02
C GLN A 69 -11.37 20.38 -12.64
N ASP A 70 -11.47 20.45 -13.96
CA ASP A 70 -12.67 20.96 -14.64
C ASP A 70 -13.86 20.00 -14.54
N GLY A 71 -13.60 18.72 -14.29
CA GLY A 71 -14.61 17.65 -14.27
C GLY A 71 -15.05 17.19 -12.88
N LEU A 72 -14.28 17.51 -11.83
CA LEU A 72 -14.55 17.08 -10.46
C LEU A 72 -14.64 18.26 -9.52
N GLY A 73 -15.73 18.33 -8.75
CA GLY A 73 -15.79 19.21 -7.58
C GLY A 73 -14.78 18.78 -6.50
N GLU A 74 -14.39 19.70 -5.62
CA GLU A 74 -13.35 19.51 -4.59
C GLU A 74 -13.53 18.22 -3.78
N ARG A 75 -14.75 17.95 -3.30
CA ARG A 75 -15.03 16.73 -2.52
C ARG A 75 -14.87 15.45 -3.32
N ALA A 76 -15.22 15.45 -4.60
CA ALA A 76 -15.04 14.31 -5.48
C ALA A 76 -13.54 14.07 -5.76
N MET A 77 -12.77 15.15 -5.98
CA MET A 77 -11.31 15.10 -6.08
C MET A 77 -10.67 14.50 -4.82
N GLN A 78 -11.06 14.99 -3.64
CA GLN A 78 -10.58 14.48 -2.36
C GLN A 78 -10.84 12.98 -2.20
N ILE A 79 -12.07 12.52 -2.42
CA ILE A 79 -12.44 11.09 -2.33
C ILE A 79 -11.67 10.24 -3.35
N HIS A 80 -11.46 10.76 -4.56
CA HIS A 80 -10.72 10.08 -5.62
C HIS A 80 -9.25 9.89 -5.22
N LEU A 81 -8.56 10.97 -4.87
CA LEU A 81 -7.15 10.92 -4.47
C LEU A 81 -6.94 10.15 -3.16
N GLN A 82 -7.89 10.23 -2.23
CA GLN A 82 -7.87 9.45 -0.99
C GLN A 82 -7.74 7.94 -1.25
N ARG A 83 -8.42 7.44 -2.30
CA ARG A 83 -8.37 6.02 -2.70
C ARG A 83 -7.05 5.68 -3.40
N ILE A 84 -6.61 6.52 -4.33
CA ILE A 84 -5.35 6.31 -5.09
C ILE A 84 -4.16 6.26 -4.13
N VAL A 85 -4.03 7.27 -3.27
CA VAL A 85 -2.92 7.40 -2.33
C VAL A 85 -2.98 6.28 -1.29
N GLY A 86 -4.19 5.92 -0.83
CA GLY A 86 -4.38 4.77 0.04
C GLY A 86 -3.92 3.44 -0.57
N ALA A 87 -4.04 3.27 -1.89
CA ALA A 87 -3.54 2.09 -2.59
C ALA A 87 -2.00 2.03 -2.59
N TYR A 88 -1.32 3.15 -2.83
CA TYR A 88 0.14 3.24 -2.73
C TYR A 88 0.63 2.92 -1.32
N VAL A 89 0.07 3.57 -0.30
CA VAL A 89 0.43 3.34 1.12
C VAL A 89 0.16 1.88 1.52
N GLY A 90 -1.00 1.33 1.13
CA GLY A 90 -1.36 -0.06 1.41
C GLY A 90 -0.41 -1.06 0.74
N SER A 91 -0.03 -0.81 -0.52
CA SER A 91 0.91 -1.64 -1.27
C SER A 91 2.30 -1.65 -0.62
N ALA A 92 2.83 -0.46 -0.33
CA ALA A 92 4.13 -0.29 0.32
C ALA A 92 4.16 -0.96 1.70
N HIS A 93 3.12 -0.79 2.52
CA HIS A 93 3.06 -1.44 3.82
C HIS A 93 3.00 -2.97 3.69
N GLY A 94 2.23 -3.49 2.73
CA GLY A 94 2.19 -4.92 2.42
C GLY A 94 3.56 -5.47 2.04
N ALA A 95 4.32 -4.74 1.21
CA ALA A 95 5.69 -5.08 0.85
C ALA A 95 6.63 -5.07 2.06
N GLY A 96 6.57 -4.04 2.91
CA GLY A 96 7.36 -3.99 4.16
C GLY A 96 7.05 -5.15 5.12
N GLN A 97 5.78 -5.52 5.27
CA GLN A 97 5.38 -6.70 6.05
C GLN A 97 5.93 -8.01 5.45
N PHE A 98 5.93 -8.13 4.12
CA PHE A 98 6.48 -9.30 3.44
C PHE A 98 8.01 -9.37 3.59
N TYR A 99 8.70 -8.25 3.41
CA TYR A 99 10.13 -8.11 3.70
C TYR A 99 10.46 -8.53 5.14
N SER A 100 9.70 -8.03 6.11
CA SER A 100 9.92 -8.35 7.53
C SER A 100 9.83 -9.85 7.80
N ARG A 101 8.90 -10.57 7.16
CA ARG A 101 8.80 -12.04 7.24
C ARG A 101 9.98 -12.72 6.57
N ALA A 102 10.38 -12.26 5.39
CA ALA A 102 11.53 -12.81 4.67
C ALA A 102 12.83 -12.68 5.49
N VAL A 103 13.02 -11.55 6.19
CA VAL A 103 14.16 -11.36 7.11
C VAL A 103 14.12 -12.35 8.27
N THR A 104 12.96 -12.58 8.88
CA THR A 104 12.81 -13.60 9.94
C THR A 104 13.15 -14.99 9.42
N GLU A 105 12.63 -15.39 8.26
CA GLU A 105 12.95 -16.69 7.66
C GLU A 105 14.45 -16.84 7.34
N ALA A 106 15.09 -15.78 6.85
CA ALA A 106 16.52 -15.76 6.57
C ALA A 106 17.36 -15.89 7.84
N ARG A 107 16.96 -15.22 8.93
CA ARG A 107 17.60 -15.34 10.25
C ARG A 107 17.45 -16.74 10.81
N ASP A 108 16.24 -17.31 10.75
CA ASP A 108 15.97 -18.67 11.23
C ASP A 108 16.77 -19.71 10.45
N ALA A 109 16.86 -19.58 9.13
CA ALA A 109 17.66 -20.46 8.29
C ALA A 109 19.16 -20.35 8.62
N THR A 110 19.66 -19.13 8.82
CA THR A 110 21.07 -18.87 9.18
C THR A 110 21.41 -19.43 10.57
N ALA A 111 20.50 -19.33 11.53
CA ALA A 111 20.68 -19.88 12.87
C ALA A 111 20.70 -21.42 12.85
N LYS A 112 19.85 -22.04 12.01
CA LYS A 112 19.82 -23.50 11.84
C LYS A 112 21.10 -24.03 11.21
N SER A 113 21.60 -23.39 10.15
CA SER A 113 22.83 -23.82 9.46
C SER A 113 24.10 -23.70 10.31
N ALA A 114 24.04 -23.00 11.46
CA ALA A 114 25.15 -22.88 12.40
C ALA A 114 25.15 -23.98 13.48
N CYS A 115 24.21 -24.93 13.45
CA CYS A 115 24.14 -26.04 14.39
C CYS A 115 24.75 -27.32 13.80
N ASP A 116 26.02 -27.60 14.12
CA ASP A 116 26.81 -28.77 13.68
C ASP A 116 26.21 -30.17 13.98
N ALA A 117 25.06 -30.26 14.64
CA ALA A 117 24.44 -31.50 15.11
C ALA A 117 23.38 -32.08 14.15
N ARG A 118 23.22 -31.55 12.93
CA ARG A 118 22.18 -32.00 11.98
C ARG A 118 22.77 -32.34 10.60
N ASP A 119 22.55 -33.58 10.16
CA ASP A 119 22.90 -34.07 8.81
C ASP A 119 22.13 -33.37 7.67
N GLU A 120 21.16 -32.49 7.97
CA GLU A 120 20.41 -31.72 6.97
C GLU A 120 21.16 -30.47 6.47
N ASP A 121 22.29 -30.12 7.10
CA ASP A 121 23.14 -28.97 6.78
C ASP A 121 24.26 -29.32 5.78
N VAL A 122 24.00 -30.26 4.86
CA VAL A 122 24.89 -30.49 3.73
C VAL A 122 24.87 -29.24 2.87
N ASP A 123 26.02 -28.58 2.75
CA ASP A 123 26.22 -27.50 1.80
C ASP A 123 25.66 -27.90 0.44
N GLY A 124 25.11 -26.91 -0.29
CA GLY A 124 24.73 -27.14 -1.69
C GLY A 124 25.92 -27.76 -2.46
N PRO A 125 25.67 -28.43 -3.60
CA PRO A 125 26.75 -28.96 -4.42
C PRO A 125 27.85 -27.90 -4.59
N VAL A 126 29.11 -28.27 -4.40
CA VAL A 126 30.25 -27.34 -4.38
C VAL A 126 30.14 -26.33 -5.54
N GLY A 127 30.03 -25.04 -5.20
CA GLY A 127 29.82 -23.96 -6.17
C GLY A 127 28.39 -23.41 -6.27
N PHE A 128 27.43 -23.90 -5.48
CA PHE A 128 26.04 -23.38 -5.42
C PHE A 128 25.66 -22.90 -4.01
N ASP A 129 24.82 -21.86 -3.96
CA ASP A 129 24.37 -21.25 -2.69
C ASP A 129 23.54 -22.21 -1.84
N GLY A 130 23.92 -22.30 -0.56
CA GLY A 130 23.19 -23.05 0.44
C GLY A 130 21.75 -22.52 0.64
N PRO A 131 20.81 -23.34 1.15
CA PRO A 131 19.44 -22.91 1.41
C PRO A 131 19.32 -21.63 2.26
N ALA A 132 20.19 -21.46 3.25
CA ALA A 132 20.22 -20.26 4.09
C ALA A 132 20.67 -19.00 3.32
N GLN A 133 21.64 -19.13 2.40
CA GLN A 133 22.09 -18.03 1.56
C GLN A 133 20.99 -17.55 0.61
N ARG A 134 20.31 -18.48 -0.07
CA ARG A 134 19.16 -18.14 -0.95
C ARG A 134 18.04 -17.42 -0.21
N LYS A 135 17.80 -17.75 1.08
CA LYS A 135 16.82 -17.03 1.91
C LYS A 135 17.26 -15.60 2.23
N ARG A 136 18.56 -15.37 2.45
CA ARG A 136 19.11 -14.02 2.65
C ARG A 136 19.01 -13.17 1.38
N GLU A 137 19.37 -13.73 0.22
CA GLU A 137 19.24 -13.07 -1.08
C GLU A 137 17.79 -12.70 -1.38
N PHE A 138 16.86 -13.63 -1.16
CA PHE A 138 15.43 -13.36 -1.31
C PHE A 138 14.96 -12.21 -0.39
N ALA A 139 15.41 -12.19 0.88
CA ALA A 139 15.07 -11.09 1.78
C ALA A 139 15.69 -9.76 1.33
N ALA A 140 16.89 -9.77 0.74
CA ALA A 140 17.52 -8.58 0.17
C ALA A 140 16.71 -8.01 -1.00
N ASP A 141 16.30 -8.84 -1.95
CA ASP A 141 15.43 -8.44 -3.06
C ASP A 141 14.12 -7.83 -2.57
N MET A 142 13.48 -8.45 -1.58
CA MET A 142 12.24 -7.94 -0.98
C MET A 142 12.46 -6.61 -0.27
N GLY A 143 13.64 -6.40 0.32
CA GLY A 143 14.01 -5.14 0.95
C GLY A 143 14.04 -3.98 -0.04
N LEU A 144 14.69 -4.19 -1.20
CA LEU A 144 14.74 -3.17 -2.25
C LEU A 144 13.36 -2.88 -2.85
N GLN A 145 12.56 -3.93 -3.08
CA GLN A 145 11.18 -3.74 -3.57
C GLN A 145 10.31 -2.97 -2.57
N ALA A 146 10.41 -3.30 -1.28
CA ALA A 146 9.68 -2.59 -0.22
C ALA A 146 10.12 -1.12 -0.11
N HIS A 147 11.41 -0.83 -0.26
CA HIS A 147 11.94 0.53 -0.26
C HIS A 147 11.45 1.34 -1.47
N ALA A 148 11.50 0.77 -2.68
CA ALA A 148 10.99 1.43 -3.89
C ALA A 148 9.50 1.81 -3.76
N LEU A 149 8.68 0.90 -3.22
CA LEU A 149 7.26 1.15 -2.98
C LEU A 149 7.02 2.18 -1.86
N LEU A 150 7.88 2.23 -0.84
CA LEU A 150 7.84 3.32 0.15
C LEU A 150 8.08 4.67 -0.53
N MET A 151 9.07 4.80 -1.40
CA MET A 151 9.36 6.06 -2.11
C MET A 151 8.18 6.50 -2.97
N ALA A 152 7.56 5.57 -3.70
CA ALA A 152 6.34 5.82 -4.46
C ALA A 152 5.18 6.29 -3.55
N ALA A 153 4.99 5.65 -2.39
CA ALA A 153 3.95 6.02 -1.43
C ALA A 153 4.19 7.39 -0.80
N GLU A 154 5.45 7.76 -0.52
CA GLU A 154 5.78 9.09 -0.02
C GLU A 154 5.46 10.16 -1.06
N GLY A 155 5.86 9.97 -2.32
CA GLY A 155 5.53 10.90 -3.40
C GLY A 155 4.02 11.08 -3.58
N ALA A 156 3.27 9.98 -3.49
CA ALA A 156 1.81 10.03 -3.55
C ALA A 156 1.17 10.80 -2.38
N VAL A 157 1.70 10.63 -1.16
CA VAL A 157 1.22 11.37 0.02
C VAL A 157 1.55 12.86 -0.10
N THR A 158 2.74 13.22 -0.59
CA THR A 158 3.12 14.63 -0.86
C THR A 158 2.19 15.25 -1.89
N ALA A 159 1.93 14.56 -3.01
CA ALA A 159 1.01 15.04 -4.04
C ALA A 159 -0.41 15.25 -3.52
N TYR A 160 -0.91 14.37 -2.64
CA TYR A 160 -2.21 14.56 -2.01
C TYR A 160 -2.26 15.87 -1.22
N GLU A 161 -1.24 16.12 -0.39
CA GLU A 161 -1.16 17.34 0.41
C GLU A 161 -1.08 18.58 -0.46
N GLN A 162 -0.35 18.52 -1.58
CA GLN A 162 -0.28 19.62 -2.54
C GLN A 162 -1.61 19.90 -3.23
N VAL A 163 -2.33 18.86 -3.68
CA VAL A 163 -3.57 19.04 -4.45
C VAL A 163 -4.77 19.38 -3.54
N ILE A 164 -4.84 18.76 -2.37
CA ILE A 164 -5.98 18.90 -1.45
C ILE A 164 -5.74 19.98 -0.39
N GLY A 165 -4.49 20.31 -0.07
CA GLY A 165 -4.13 21.25 0.99
C GLY A 165 -4.20 20.65 2.40
N GLU A 166 -4.40 19.34 2.53
CA GLU A 166 -4.47 18.61 3.79
C GLU A 166 -3.54 17.40 3.78
N ARG A 167 -2.85 17.16 4.90
CA ARG A 167 -2.04 15.95 5.06
C ARG A 167 -2.91 14.69 4.93
N TRP A 168 -2.51 13.78 4.05
CA TRP A 168 -3.23 12.52 3.84
C TRP A 168 -3.34 11.70 5.12
N LYS A 169 -4.54 11.15 5.37
CA LYS A 169 -4.81 10.20 6.44
C LYS A 169 -5.61 9.03 5.88
N PRO A 170 -5.54 7.83 6.47
CA PRO A 170 -6.35 6.71 6.01
C PRO A 170 -7.83 7.04 6.12
N PHE A 171 -8.61 6.59 5.12
CA PHE A 171 -10.04 6.89 5.07
C PHE A 171 -10.78 6.28 6.27
N GLU A 172 -11.56 7.12 6.95
CA GLU A 172 -12.56 6.72 7.95
C GLU A 172 -13.95 7.03 7.40
N ARG A 173 -14.85 6.04 7.45
CA ARG A 173 -16.18 6.17 6.83
C ARG A 173 -17.05 7.12 7.66
N ALA A 174 -17.21 8.35 7.17
CA ALA A 174 -18.20 9.27 7.72
C ALA A 174 -19.62 8.83 7.31
N VAL A 175 -20.57 8.94 8.25
CA VAL A 175 -21.99 8.65 8.04
C VAL A 175 -22.61 9.82 7.27
N GLU A 176 -23.09 9.59 6.04
CA GLU A 176 -23.75 10.62 5.24
C GLU A 176 -25.14 10.96 5.79
N THR A 177 -25.41 12.26 5.93
CA THR A 177 -26.75 12.80 6.23
C THR A 177 -27.25 13.49 4.96
N THR A 178 -28.28 12.92 4.33
CA THR A 178 -28.83 13.42 3.07
C THR A 178 -29.59 14.73 3.30
N GLY A 179 -29.21 15.79 2.58
CA GLY A 179 -29.86 17.10 2.63
C GLY A 179 -31.15 17.19 1.78
N PRO A 180 -31.94 18.27 1.95
CA PRO A 180 -33.26 18.43 1.33
C PRO A 180 -33.19 18.74 -0.18
N SER A 181 -34.27 18.41 -0.90
CA SER A 181 -34.36 18.39 -2.36
C SER A 181 -34.75 19.73 -3.02
N VAL A 182 -34.31 19.87 -4.28
CA VAL A 182 -34.40 21.04 -5.18
C VAL A 182 -35.73 21.14 -5.96
N ASP A 183 -36.02 22.33 -6.51
CA ASP A 183 -37.23 22.67 -7.27
C ASP A 183 -37.42 21.84 -8.55
N ARG A 184 -38.66 21.40 -8.80
CA ARG A 184 -39.08 20.32 -9.70
C ARG A 184 -38.83 20.60 -11.19
N LYS A 185 -38.90 21.87 -11.64
CA LYS A 185 -38.68 22.23 -13.06
C LYS A 185 -37.19 22.29 -13.43
N ALA A 186 -36.37 22.86 -12.55
CA ALA A 186 -34.92 22.87 -12.73
C ALA A 186 -34.37 21.44 -12.66
N ALA A 187 -34.90 20.65 -11.72
CA ALA A 187 -34.57 19.23 -11.60
C ALA A 187 -34.91 18.46 -12.89
N ALA A 188 -36.07 18.67 -13.53
CA ALA A 188 -36.43 17.95 -14.75
C ALA A 188 -35.49 18.25 -15.94
N ALA A 189 -35.09 19.52 -16.12
CA ALA A 189 -34.14 19.90 -17.17
C ALA A 189 -32.73 19.37 -16.91
N GLN A 190 -32.29 19.37 -15.64
CA GLN A 190 -31.01 18.79 -15.22
C GLN A 190 -30.99 17.26 -15.35
N MET A 191 -32.10 16.59 -15.00
CA MET A 191 -32.23 15.14 -15.13
C MET A 191 -32.24 14.68 -16.59
N ALA A 192 -32.79 15.47 -17.52
CA ALA A 192 -32.73 15.18 -18.95
C ALA A 192 -31.30 15.16 -19.52
N ALA A 193 -30.35 15.83 -18.86
CA ALA A 193 -28.94 15.81 -19.26
C ALA A 193 -28.23 14.48 -18.91
N PHE A 194 -28.84 13.62 -18.09
CA PHE A 194 -28.26 12.34 -17.67
C PHE A 194 -28.60 11.15 -18.59
N GLY A 195 -29.45 11.35 -19.60
CA GLY A 195 -29.90 10.29 -20.52
C GLY A 195 -31.17 9.58 -20.05
#